data_AF-R6UBM4-F1
#
_entry.id   AF-R6UBM4-F1
#
_cell.length_a   1.000
_cell.length_b   1.000
_cell.length_c   1.000
_cell.angle_alpha   90.00
_cell.angle_beta   90.00
_cell.angle_gamma   90.00
#
_symmetry.space_group_name_H-M   'P 1'
#
loop_
_entity.id
_entity.type
_entity.pdbx_description
1 polymer ?
#
loop_
_entity_poly.entity_id
_entity_poly.type
_entity_poly.pdbx_seq_one_letter_code
_entity_poly.pdbx_strand_id
1 'polypeptide(L)' 'MLGRSKNRVFGTAKVGDRGQIVIPQEARRFFGISPGDTLLILGNEASGLVVTKPEILNNLADEILGKEDGHDGH' A
#
# COMPACT_ATOMS: atom_id res chain seq x y z
N MET A 1 17.25 -12.57 -17.69
CA MET A 1 16.52 -13.07 -16.51
C MET A 1 15.49 -12.03 -16.09
N LEU A 2 14.20 -12.26 -16.39
CA LEU A 2 13.11 -11.39 -15.97
C LEU A 2 12.81 -11.62 -14.47
N GLY A 3 12.54 -10.53 -13.76
CA GLY A 3 12.67 -10.38 -12.30
C GLY A 3 11.90 -11.40 -11.45
N ARG A 4 12.61 -11.89 -10.43
CA ARG A 4 12.06 -12.69 -9.33
C ARG A 4 10.95 -11.90 -8.63
N SER A 5 9.76 -12.47 -8.52
CA SER A 5 8.63 -11.88 -7.79
C SER A 5 9.06 -11.53 -6.35
N LYS A 6 9.00 -10.23 -6.01
CA LYS A 6 9.30 -9.69 -4.67
C LYS A 6 8.14 -9.86 -3.69
N ASN A 7 7.21 -10.77 -3.95
CA ASN A 7 6.02 -10.91 -3.11
C ASN A 7 6.35 -11.81 -1.93
N ARG A 8 6.47 -11.21 -0.75
CA ARG A 8 6.74 -11.91 0.51
C ARG A 8 5.46 -12.01 1.33
N VAL A 9 5.14 -13.22 1.77
CA VAL A 9 4.05 -13.46 2.72
C VAL A 9 4.59 -13.31 4.14
N PHE A 10 4.02 -12.41 4.92
CA PHE A 10 4.41 -12.16 6.32
C PHE A 10 3.57 -12.95 7.33
N GLY A 11 2.55 -13.69 6.87
CA GLY A 11 1.64 -14.51 7.68
C GLY A 11 0.17 -14.21 7.40
N THR A 12 -0.70 -14.80 8.22
CA THR A 12 -2.14 -14.51 8.27
C THR A 12 -2.47 -13.79 9.57
N ALA A 13 -3.51 -12.96 9.56
CA ALA A 13 -4.01 -12.28 10.75
C ALA A 13 -5.49 -12.62 10.95
N LYS A 14 -5.90 -12.83 12.21
CA LYS A 14 -7.30 -12.93 12.57
C LYS A 14 -7.87 -11.55 12.90
N VAL A 15 -9.14 -11.38 12.62
CA VAL A 15 -9.91 -10.21 13.05
C VAL A 15 -10.27 -10.41 14.52
N GLY A 16 -9.95 -9.42 15.37
CA GLY A 16 -10.34 -9.41 16.78
C GLY A 16 -11.81 -9.01 16.98
N ASP A 17 -12.29 -9.12 18.21
CA ASP A 17 -13.71 -8.90 18.56
C ASP A 17 -14.22 -7.48 18.25
N ARG A 18 -13.32 -6.51 18.05
CA ARG A 18 -13.67 -5.13 17.68
C ARG A 18 -13.43 -4.84 16.20
N GLY A 19 -13.26 -5.85 15.36
CA GLY A 19 -13.01 -5.69 13.94
C GLY A 19 -11.57 -5.28 13.59
N GLN A 20 -10.64 -5.29 14.56
CA GLN A 20 -9.25 -4.90 14.32
C GLN A 20 -8.41 -6.08 13.82
N ILE A 21 -7.42 -5.80 12.97
CA ILE A 21 -6.36 -6.74 12.59
C ILE A 21 -5.03 -6.28 13.15
N VAL A 22 -4.20 -7.23 13.59
CA VAL A 22 -2.84 -6.95 14.06
C VAL A 22 -1.86 -7.14 12.90
N ILE A 23 -1.10 -6.10 12.55
CA ILE A 23 -0.04 -6.21 11.55
C ILE A 23 1.10 -7.07 12.14
N PRO A 24 1.47 -8.20 11.48
CA PRO A 24 2.53 -9.08 11.97
C PRO A 24 3.83 -8.32 12.25
N GLN A 25 4.54 -8.70 13.30
CA GLN A 25 5.77 -8.01 13.72
C GLN A 25 6.82 -7.94 12.60
N GLU A 26 6.94 -9.01 11.80
CA GLU A 26 7.87 -9.03 10.68
C GLU A 26 7.49 -8.03 9.59
N ALA A 27 6.19 -7.89 9.28
CA ALA A 27 5.70 -6.89 8.33
C ALA A 27 5.97 -5.47 8.86
N ARG A 28 5.73 -5.22 10.16
CA ARG A 28 6.05 -3.93 10.79
C ARG A 28 7.52 -3.58 10.67
N ARG A 29 8.42 -4.53 10.94
CA ARG A 29 9.88 -4.32 10.79
C ARG A 29 10.26 -4.07 9.33
N PHE A 30 9.72 -4.85 8.41
CA PHE A 30 10.07 -4.76 6.99
C PHE A 30 9.60 -3.45 6.35
N PHE A 31 8.38 -3.01 6.65
CA PHE A 31 7.81 -1.76 6.13
C PHE A 31 8.10 -0.53 7.00
N GLY A 32 8.86 -0.70 8.10
CA GLY A 32 9.18 0.38 9.04
C GLY A 32 7.93 1.04 9.62
N ILE A 33 6.94 0.25 10.05
CA ILE A 33 5.70 0.73 10.67
C ILE A 33 5.87 0.79 12.18
N SER A 34 5.69 1.97 12.75
CA SER A 34 5.86 2.28 14.17
C SER A 34 4.54 2.73 14.82
N PRO A 35 4.40 2.61 16.16
CA PRO A 35 3.30 3.24 16.87
C PRO A 35 3.25 4.75 16.60
N GLY A 36 2.07 5.28 16.25
CA GLY A 36 1.89 6.68 15.86
C GLY A 36 1.90 6.91 14.34
N ASP A 37 2.38 5.94 13.55
CA ASP A 37 2.30 6.04 12.09
C ASP A 37 0.84 6.04 11.63
N THR A 38 0.56 6.89 10.63
CA THR A 38 -0.70 6.84 9.91
C THR A 38 -0.53 5.97 8.66
N LEU A 39 -1.42 5.00 8.49
CA LEU A 39 -1.46 4.12 7.33
C LEU A 39 -2.70 4.43 6.50
N LEU A 40 -2.53 4.43 5.18
CA LEU A 40 -3.62 4.51 4.22
C LEU A 40 -4.18 3.11 3.96
N ILE A 41 -5.49 2.96 4.09
CA ILE A 41 -6.21 1.72 3.78
C ILE A 41 -7.09 1.99 2.55
N LEU A 42 -6.86 1.23 1.48
CA LEU A 42 -7.61 1.30 0.22
C LEU A 42 -8.27 -0.05 -0.04
N GLY A 43 -9.37 -0.07 -0.78
CA GLY A 43 -9.93 -1.32 -1.25
C GLY A 43 -11.04 -1.14 -2.26
N ASN A 44 -11.23 -2.16 -3.08
CA ASN A 44 -12.41 -2.34 -3.91
C ASN A 44 -12.72 -3.85 -3.99
N GLU A 45 -13.86 -4.21 -4.56
CA GLU A 45 -14.32 -5.61 -4.62
C GLU A 45 -13.38 -6.52 -5.42
N ALA A 46 -12.65 -5.98 -6.40
CA ALA A 46 -11.78 -6.77 -7.29
C ALA A 46 -10.36 -6.97 -6.71
N SER A 47 -9.81 -5.97 -6.03
CA SER A 47 -8.42 -5.90 -5.58
C SER A 47 -8.23 -6.36 -4.13
N GLY A 48 -9.32 -6.44 -3.35
CA GLY A 48 -9.25 -6.64 -1.91
C GLY A 48 -8.78 -5.39 -1.16
N LEU A 49 -8.29 -5.57 0.07
CA LEU A 49 -7.82 -4.49 0.94
C LEU A 49 -6.30 -4.31 0.82
N VAL A 50 -5.86 -3.07 0.58
CA VAL A 50 -4.46 -2.66 0.50
C VAL A 50 -4.16 -1.72 1.66
N VAL A 51 -3.00 -1.91 2.30
CA VAL A 51 -2.49 -1.04 3.35
C VAL A 51 -1.13 -0.49 2.92
N THR A 52 -0.97 0.83 2.92
CA THR A 52 0.27 1.50 2.49
C THR A 52 0.56 2.72 3.36
N LYS A 53 1.76 3.30 3.21
CA LYS A 53 2.08 4.61 3.80
C LYS A 53 1.54 5.73 2.89
N PRO A 54 0.94 6.79 3.43
CA PRO A 54 0.42 7.91 2.63
C PRO A 54 1.45 8.51 1.68
N GLU A 55 2.71 8.59 2.10
CA GLU A 55 3.84 9.15 1.33
C GLU A 55 4.09 8.40 0.00
N ILE A 56 3.80 7.09 -0.05
CA ILE A 56 3.95 6.29 -1.28
C ILE A 56 2.92 6.72 -2.33
N LEU A 57 1.73 7.14 -1.91
CA LEU A 57 0.67 7.53 -2.83
C LEU A 57 0.96 8.87 -3.50
N ASN A 58 1.61 9.81 -2.82
CA ASN A 58 2.03 11.08 -3.44
C ASN A 58 2.88 10.83 -4.68
N ASN A 59 3.86 9.92 -4.56
CA ASN A 59 4.72 9.56 -5.69
C ASN A 59 3.95 8.88 -6.83
N LEU A 60 2.96 8.04 -6.51
CA LEU A 60 2.13 7.38 -7.53
C LEU A 60 1.14 8.35 -8.18
N ALA A 61 0.57 9.28 -7.42
CA ALA A 61 -0.28 10.33 -7.93
C ALA A 61 0.51 11.28 -8.82
N ASP A 62 1.73 11.66 -8.44
CA ASP A 62 2.63 12.46 -9.29
C ASP A 62 2.99 11.71 -10.59
N GLU A 63 3.17 10.40 -10.55
CA GLU A 63 3.47 9.58 -11.74
C GLU A 63 2.27 9.36 -12.67
N ILE A 64 1.05 9.30 -12.11
CA ILE A 64 -0.20 9.11 -12.85
C ILE A 64 -0.76 10.45 -13.37
N LEU A 65 -0.75 11.49 -12.52
CA LEU A 65 -1.26 12.85 -12.83
C LEU A 65 -0.24 13.72 -13.55
N GLY A 66 1.07 13.40 -13.45
CA GLY A 66 2.13 14.00 -14.26
C GLY A 66 2.14 13.51 -15.72
N LYS A 67 1.20 12.63 -16.11
CA LYS A 67 0.90 12.24 -17.50
C LYS A 67 -0.43 12.82 -17.98
N GLU A 68 -0.66 14.09 -17.73
CA GLU A 68 -1.50 14.91 -18.61
C GLU A 68 -0.60 15.94 -19.27
N ASP A 69 0.25 15.47 -20.21
CA ASP A 69 0.83 16.34 -21.22
C ASP A 69 -0.34 16.87 -22.06
N GLY A 70 -0.69 18.14 -21.82
CA GLY A 70 -1.71 18.86 -22.56
C GLY A 70 -1.49 18.71 -24.05
N HIS A 71 -2.48 18.15 -24.74
CA HIS A 71 -2.59 18.26 -26.19
C HIS A 71 -3.49 19.45 -26.51
N ASP A 72 -2.96 20.64 -26.24
CA ASP A 72 -3.58 21.92 -26.59
C ASP A 72 -2.75 22.52 -27.72
N GLY A 73 -3.23 22.36 -28.95
CA GLY A 73 -3.01 23.31 -30.04
C GLY A 73 -1.79 23.11 -30.93
N HIS A 74 -2.04 22.60 -32.15
CA HIS A 74 -1.92 23.46 -33.33
C HIS A 74 -2.97 23.09 -34.38
#